data_AF-A0A376TN43-F1
#
_entry.id   AF-A0A376TN43-F1
#
_cell.length_a   1.000
_cell.length_b   1.000
_cell.length_c   1.000
_cell.angle_alpha   90.00
_cell.angle_beta   90.00
_cell.angle_gamma   90.00
#
_symmetry.space_group_name_H-M   'P 1'
#
loop_
_entity.id
_entity.type
_entity.pdbx_description
1 polymer ?
#
loop_
_entity_poly.entity_id
_entity_poly.type
_entity_poly.pdbx_seq_one_letter_code
_entity_poly.pdbx_strand_id
1 'polypeptide(L)'
;MIDDGTVLYLASSGGDGRGRIASLLNYELPTIRQRRNPYLNFALESNGATPCLQIIDPAADGDFVDNLILQLTHFEYLVRVANGSLPASFSRQCHEDFLDFKLRLIKRLDELLAEDLSSDEISLQALTMDDQGRIHPDNIRIKVES
;
A
#
# COMPACT_ATOMS: atom_id res chain seq x y z
N MET A 1 11.91 -5.02 -8.20
CA MET A 1 11.80 -4.80 -6.74
C MET A 1 12.32 -3.40 -6.50
N ILE A 2 11.57 -2.61 -5.73
CA ILE A 2 11.89 -1.20 -5.54
C ILE A 2 12.97 -1.07 -4.47
N ASP A 3 14.03 -0.34 -4.77
CA ASP A 3 15.18 -0.09 -3.89
C ASP A 3 14.97 1.13 -2.97
N ASP A 4 13.73 1.35 -2.54
CA ASP A 4 13.38 2.35 -1.53
C ASP A 4 12.77 1.63 -0.32
N GLY A 5 13.63 1.33 0.65
CA GLY A 5 13.26 0.59 1.87
C GLY A 5 12.47 1.39 2.89
N THR A 6 12.08 2.63 2.58
CA THR A 6 11.51 3.57 3.56
C THR A 6 10.04 3.93 3.34
N VAL A 7 9.43 3.44 2.25
CA VAL A 7 8.06 3.79 1.86
C VAL A 7 7.29 2.54 1.44
N LEU A 8 6.03 2.45 1.88
CA LEU A 8 5.04 1.51 1.37
C LEU A 8 4.20 2.22 0.30
N TYR A 9 4.31 1.75 -0.94
CA TYR A 9 3.51 2.21 -2.06
C TYR A 9 2.25 1.36 -2.21
N LEU A 10 1.08 1.99 -2.11
CA LEU A 10 -0.21 1.35 -2.37
C LEU A 10 -0.68 1.72 -3.77
N ALA A 11 -0.65 0.75 -4.67
CA ALA A 11 -1.08 0.97 -6.05
C ALA A 11 -2.14 -0.04 -6.51
N SER A 12 -3.04 0.44 -7.36
CA SER A 12 -4.13 -0.32 -7.98
C SER A 12 -4.05 -0.23 -9.49
N SER A 13 -4.63 -1.17 -10.23
CA SER A 13 -4.57 -1.18 -11.69
C SER A 13 -5.61 -0.27 -12.37
N GLY A 14 -6.23 0.67 -11.64
CA GLY A 14 -7.39 1.45 -12.12
C GLY A 14 -8.65 0.63 -12.45
N GLY A 15 -8.68 -0.65 -12.04
CA GLY A 15 -9.75 -1.62 -12.28
C GLY A 15 -9.77 -2.68 -11.17
N ASP A 16 -10.28 -3.89 -11.43
CA ASP A 16 -10.46 -4.99 -10.44
C ASP A 16 -9.17 -5.63 -9.86
N GLY A 17 -8.01 -4.97 -10.03
CA GLY A 17 -6.72 -5.41 -9.49
C GLY A 17 -5.99 -6.47 -10.33
N ARG A 18 -6.50 -6.87 -11.50
CA ARG A 18 -5.91 -7.91 -12.37
C ARG A 18 -5.30 -7.38 -13.68
N GLY A 19 -5.35 -6.06 -13.90
CA GLY A 19 -4.84 -5.43 -15.12
C GLY A 19 -3.31 -5.40 -15.20
N ARG A 20 -2.76 -5.71 -16.38
CA ARG A 20 -1.31 -5.89 -16.64
C ARG A 20 -0.54 -4.62 -17.03
N ILE A 21 -1.18 -3.44 -17.12
CA ILE A 21 -0.64 -2.36 -17.99
C ILE A 21 -0.35 -1.02 -17.29
N ALA A 22 -0.91 -0.71 -16.12
CA ALA A 22 -0.46 0.44 -15.32
C ALA A 22 -0.88 0.30 -13.87
N SER A 23 -0.03 0.74 -12.94
CA SER A 23 -0.37 0.88 -11.53
C SER A 23 -0.58 2.35 -11.20
N LEU A 24 -1.81 2.72 -10.90
CA LEU A 24 -2.17 4.00 -10.30
C LEU A 24 -1.77 3.96 -8.82
N LEU A 25 -0.94 4.90 -8.41
CA LEU A 25 -0.60 5.12 -7.02
C LEU A 25 -1.79 5.75 -6.31
N ASN A 26 -2.25 5.08 -5.27
CA ASN A 26 -3.28 5.56 -4.38
C ASN A 26 -2.65 6.29 -3.20
N TYR A 27 -1.64 5.70 -2.55
CA TYR A 27 -1.00 6.27 -1.36
C TYR A 27 0.48 5.90 -1.24
N GLU A 28 1.26 6.84 -0.70
CA GLU A 28 2.62 6.61 -0.22
C GLU A 28 2.62 6.71 1.31
N LEU A 29 2.98 5.62 1.99
CA LEU A 29 3.04 5.58 3.46
C LEU A 29 4.48 5.44 3.92
N PRO A 30 5.04 6.41 4.65
CA PRO A 30 6.37 6.29 5.21
C PRO A 30 6.42 5.16 6.26
N THR A 31 7.56 4.47 6.37
CA THR A 31 7.81 3.48 7.44
C THR A 31 8.36 4.11 8.72
N ILE A 32 8.54 5.43 8.70
CA ILE A 32 9.00 6.24 9.84
C ILE A 32 7.79 6.93 10.48
N ARG A 33 7.71 6.87 11.81
CA ARG A 33 6.66 7.53 12.60
C ARG A 33 6.47 8.99 12.20
N GLN A 34 5.24 9.32 11.81
CA GLN A 34 4.81 10.68 11.47
C GLN A 34 3.98 11.29 12.61
N ARG A 35 3.96 12.62 12.67
CA ARG A 35 3.17 13.37 13.67
C ARG A 35 1.78 13.75 13.20
N ARG A 36 1.55 13.76 11.88
CA ARG A 36 0.33 14.32 11.26
C ARG A 36 -0.26 13.45 10.16
N ASN A 37 0.55 12.63 9.52
CA ASN A 37 0.13 11.84 8.37
C ASN A 37 0.11 10.35 8.75
N PRO A 38 -0.71 9.53 8.10
CA PRO A 38 -0.66 8.09 8.26
C PRO A 38 0.72 7.51 7.93
N TYR A 39 1.15 6.48 8.67
CA TYR A 39 2.43 5.81 8.46
C TYR A 39 2.34 4.31 8.75
N LEU A 40 3.21 3.53 8.11
CA LEU A 40 3.36 2.10 8.40
C LEU A 40 4.19 1.89 9.67
N ASN A 41 3.69 1.06 10.57
CA ASN A 41 4.37 0.61 11.77
C ASN A 41 4.42 -0.93 11.80
N PHE A 42 5.58 -1.47 12.15
CA PHE A 42 5.72 -2.88 12.49
C PHE A 42 5.64 -3.02 14.01
N ALA A 43 4.64 -3.75 14.50
CA ALA A 43 4.36 -3.90 15.92
C ALA A 43 4.16 -5.35 16.33
N LEU A 44 4.15 -5.58 17.64
CA LEU A 44 3.60 -6.79 18.23
C LEU A 44 2.19 -6.47 18.72
N GLU A 45 1.27 -7.42 18.57
CA GLU A 45 -0.04 -7.33 19.22
C GLU A 45 0.09 -7.28 20.75
N SER A 46 -1.01 -7.00 21.45
CA SER A 46 -1.07 -6.89 22.91
C SER A 46 -0.58 -8.15 23.66
N ASN A 47 -0.52 -9.29 22.97
CA ASN A 47 0.07 -10.54 23.49
C ASN A 47 1.61 -10.53 23.55
N GLY A 48 2.27 -9.50 22.99
CA GLY A 48 3.72 -9.32 23.00
C GLY A 48 4.49 -10.32 22.15
N ALA A 49 3.82 -11.10 21.29
CA ALA A 49 4.45 -12.19 20.55
C ALA A 49 4.06 -12.24 19.07
N THR A 50 2.87 -11.73 18.71
CA THR A 50 2.35 -11.84 17.34
C THR A 50 2.71 -10.58 16.55
N PRO A 51 3.59 -10.67 15.54
CA PRO A 51 3.95 -9.52 14.73
C PRO A 51 2.79 -9.11 13.82
N CYS A 52 2.67 -7.81 13.56
CA CYS A 52 1.67 -7.26 12.67
C CYS A 52 2.20 -6.02 11.92
N LEU A 53 1.66 -5.81 10.72
CA LEU A 53 1.72 -4.52 10.04
C LEU A 53 0.54 -3.68 10.51
N GLN A 54 0.79 -2.44 10.89
CA GLN A 54 -0.25 -1.50 11.32
C GLN A 54 -0.10 -0.19 10.57
N ILE A 55 -1.20 0.36 10.08
CA ILE A 55 -1.22 1.74 9.59
C ILE A 55 -1.72 2.63 10.70
N ILE A 56 -0.87 3.53 11.18
CA ILE A 56 -1.19 4.45 12.27
C ILE A 56 -1.51 5.81 11.65
N ASP A 57 -2.68 6.35 11.96
CA ASP A 57 -2.97 7.76 11.75
C ASP A 57 -2.90 8.49 13.11
N PRO A 58 -1.94 9.41 13.31
CA PRO A 58 -1.86 10.23 14.53
C PRO A 58 -3.11 11.06 14.85
N ALA A 59 -3.96 11.32 13.85
CA ALA A 59 -5.19 12.10 14.03
C ALA A 59 -6.43 11.24 14.33
N ALA A 60 -6.36 9.92 14.13
CA ALA A 60 -7.49 9.03 14.37
C ALA A 60 -7.63 8.67 15.86
N ASP A 61 -8.87 8.57 16.34
CA ASP A 61 -9.21 8.26 17.74
C ASP A 61 -9.16 6.76 18.08
N GLY A 62 -8.27 6.01 17.41
CA GLY A 62 -8.14 4.55 17.53
C GLY A 62 -6.69 4.08 17.36
N ASP A 63 -6.41 2.83 17.73
CA ASP A 63 -5.04 2.29 17.76
C ASP A 63 -4.36 2.29 16.38
N PHE A 64 -5.12 1.97 15.32
CA PHE A 64 -4.65 1.93 13.93
C PHE A 64 -5.82 2.02 12.95
N VAL A 65 -5.55 2.49 11.73
CA VAL A 65 -6.48 2.54 10.58
C VAL A 65 -6.82 1.12 10.11
N ASP A 66 -5.79 0.30 9.89
CA ASP A 66 -5.92 -1.11 9.55
C ASP A 66 -4.68 -1.89 9.99
N ASN A 67 -4.80 -3.21 10.08
CA ASN A 67 -3.69 -4.11 10.38
C ASN A 67 -3.69 -5.40 9.54
N LEU A 68 -2.53 -6.06 9.54
CA LEU A 68 -2.35 -7.42 9.06
C LEU A 68 -1.48 -8.19 10.07
N ILE A 69 -2.06 -9.22 10.68
CA ILE A 69 -1.30 -10.17 11.51
C ILE A 69 -0.36 -10.99 10.64
N LEU A 70 0.91 -11.00 10.99
CA LEU A 70 1.95 -11.72 10.25
C LEU A 70 2.18 -13.09 10.86
N GLN A 71 1.75 -14.12 10.12
CA GLN A 71 2.12 -15.51 10.40
C GLN A 71 3.52 -15.84 9.83
N LEU A 72 4.12 -16.94 10.27
CA LEU A 72 5.44 -17.38 9.78
C LEU A 72 5.48 -17.55 8.25
N THR A 73 4.38 -18.03 7.66
CA THR A 73 4.21 -18.18 6.21
C THR A 73 4.26 -16.83 5.48
N HIS A 74 3.73 -15.76 6.07
CA HIS A 74 3.80 -14.41 5.52
C HIS A 74 5.24 -13.89 5.51
N PHE A 75 6.00 -14.14 6.57
CA PHE A 75 7.42 -13.77 6.61
C PHE A 75 8.22 -14.49 5.52
N GLU A 76 8.05 -15.80 5.42
CA GLU A 76 8.73 -16.61 4.40
C GLU A 76 8.36 -16.17 2.98
N TYR A 77 7.09 -15.85 2.76
CA TYR A 77 6.58 -15.28 1.52
C TYR A 77 7.26 -13.94 1.19
N LEU A 78 7.27 -12.99 2.13
CA LEU A 78 7.89 -11.67 1.93
C LEU A 78 9.39 -11.79 1.61
N VAL A 79 10.11 -12.64 2.34
CA VAL A 79 11.54 -12.89 2.09
C VAL A 79 11.76 -13.49 0.70
N ARG A 80 10.95 -14.44 0.26
CA ARG A 80 11.11 -15.02 -1.08
C ARG A 80 10.78 -14.03 -2.19
N VAL A 81 9.72 -13.24 -2.02
CA VAL A 81 9.35 -12.18 -2.99
C VAL A 81 10.44 -11.12 -3.06
N ALA A 82 10.99 -10.71 -1.91
CA ALA A 82 12.14 -9.81 -1.87
C ALA A 82 13.38 -10.40 -2.57
N ASN A 83 13.54 -11.73 -2.56
CA ASN A 83 14.59 -12.42 -3.29
C ASN A 83 14.20 -12.76 -4.76
N GLY A 84 13.15 -12.14 -5.30
CA GLY A 84 12.78 -12.25 -6.72
C GLY A 84 11.79 -13.36 -7.08
N SER A 85 11.23 -14.07 -6.10
CA SER A 85 10.15 -15.01 -6.36
C SER A 85 8.87 -14.28 -6.80
N LEU A 86 8.16 -14.83 -7.78
CA LEU A 86 6.86 -14.29 -8.16
C LEU A 86 5.83 -14.51 -7.04
N PRO A 87 5.09 -13.47 -6.62
CA PRO A 87 4.07 -13.53 -5.56
C PRO A 87 3.15 -14.77 -5.64
N ALA A 88 2.47 -14.97 -6.77
CA ALA A 88 1.50 -16.04 -6.93
C ALA A 88 2.12 -17.45 -7.07
N SER A 89 3.44 -17.55 -7.31
CA SER A 89 4.11 -18.83 -7.57
C SER A 89 4.54 -19.56 -6.30
N PHE A 90 4.71 -18.84 -5.19
CA PHE A 90 5.15 -19.43 -3.92
C PHE A 90 3.98 -19.84 -3.02
N SER A 91 3.05 -18.91 -2.75
CA SER A 91 1.88 -19.18 -1.92
C SER A 91 0.72 -18.29 -2.38
N ARG A 92 -0.30 -18.92 -2.96
CA ARG A 92 -1.52 -18.21 -3.37
C ARG A 92 -2.27 -17.64 -2.17
N GLN A 93 -2.32 -18.36 -1.06
CA GLN A 93 -3.00 -17.88 0.16
C GLN A 93 -2.37 -16.58 0.65
N CYS A 94 -1.04 -16.57 0.85
CA CYS A 94 -0.35 -15.36 1.31
C CYS A 94 -0.49 -14.21 0.31
N HIS A 95 -0.47 -14.50 -1.00
CA HIS A 95 -0.69 -13.48 -2.02
C HIS A 95 -2.07 -12.82 -1.88
N GLU A 96 -3.13 -13.61 -1.69
CA GLU A 96 -4.48 -13.10 -1.49
C GLU A 96 -4.62 -12.37 -0.14
N ASP A 97 -3.95 -12.82 0.92
CA ASP A 97 -3.97 -12.15 2.23
C ASP A 97 -3.38 -10.72 2.15
N PHE A 98 -2.25 -10.55 1.45
CA PHE A 98 -1.66 -9.23 1.20
C PHE A 98 -2.49 -8.38 0.22
N LEU A 99 -3.14 -9.00 -0.75
CA LEU A 99 -4.01 -8.31 -1.70
C LEU A 99 -5.27 -7.78 -1.00
N ASP A 100 -5.90 -8.59 -0.16
CA ASP A 100 -7.04 -8.20 0.67
C ASP A 100 -6.66 -7.05 1.61
N PHE A 101 -5.53 -7.18 2.32
CA PHE A 101 -5.01 -6.10 3.16
C PHE A 101 -4.82 -4.79 2.38
N LYS A 102 -4.20 -4.85 1.19
CA LYS A 102 -4.03 -3.67 0.33
C LYS A 102 -5.37 -3.03 -0.03
N LEU A 103 -6.34 -3.81 -0.46
CA LEU A 103 -7.65 -3.30 -0.90
C LEU A 103 -8.45 -2.69 0.26
N ARG A 104 -8.47 -3.36 1.42
CA ARG A 104 -9.10 -2.82 2.64
C ARG A 104 -8.45 -1.51 3.06
N LEU A 105 -7.12 -1.45 3.01
CA LEU A 105 -6.37 -0.27 3.41
C LEU A 105 -6.63 0.92 2.48
N ILE A 106 -6.61 0.73 1.16
CA ILE A 106 -6.95 1.80 0.20
C ILE A 106 -8.32 2.37 0.52
N LYS A 107 -9.34 1.52 0.70
CA LYS A 107 -10.70 1.96 1.02
C LYS A 107 -10.76 2.79 2.30
N ARG A 108 -10.10 2.34 3.38
CA ARG A 108 -10.09 3.08 4.66
C ARG A 108 -9.35 4.39 4.57
N LEU A 109 -8.26 4.45 3.81
CA LEU A 109 -7.52 5.68 3.58
C LEU A 109 -8.33 6.65 2.72
N ASP A 110 -9.08 6.17 1.72
CA ASP A 110 -10.00 7.00 0.95
C ASP A 110 -11.06 7.63 1.87
N GLU A 111 -11.65 6.86 2.78
CA GLU A 111 -12.64 7.36 3.76
C GLU A 111 -12.03 8.37 4.75
N LEU A 112 -10.76 8.17 5.14
CA LEU A 112 -10.07 8.97 6.15
C LEU A 112 -9.46 10.26 5.57
N LEU A 113 -8.95 10.19 4.35
CA LEU A 113 -8.23 11.27 3.65
C LEU A 113 -9.06 11.92 2.54
N ALA A 114 -10.34 11.58 2.39
CA ALA A 114 -11.22 12.21 1.41
C ALA A 114 -11.17 13.75 1.56
N GLU A 115 -10.35 14.38 0.73
CA GLU A 115 -10.41 15.80 0.46
C GLU A 115 -11.65 16.04 -0.42
N ASP A 116 -12.38 17.12 -0.16
CA ASP A 116 -13.51 17.56 -0.98
C ASP A 116 -13.07 17.64 -2.45
N LEU A 117 -13.36 16.61 -3.24
CA LEU A 117 -13.20 16.58 -4.68
C LEU A 117 -14.22 17.56 -5.32
N SER A 118 -14.00 18.84 -5.10
CA SER A 118 -14.76 19.96 -5.67
C SER A 118 -14.06 20.58 -6.88
N SER A 119 -13.18 19.82 -7.54
CA SER A 119 -12.37 20.29 -8.65
C SER A 119 -12.80 19.63 -9.96
N ASP A 120 -13.00 20.43 -11.01
CA ASP A 120 -13.21 20.01 -12.42
C ASP A 120 -11.97 19.27 -13.02
N GLU A 121 -11.03 18.84 -12.17
CA GLU A 121 -9.75 18.25 -12.54
C GLU A 121 -9.45 17.06 -11.63
N ILE A 122 -9.27 15.88 -12.23
CA ILE A 122 -8.79 14.66 -11.59
C ILE A 122 -7.28 14.56 -11.82
N SER A 123 -6.50 14.47 -10.74
CA SER A 123 -5.06 14.19 -10.80
C SER A 123 -4.81 12.72 -10.46
N LEU A 124 -4.21 11.98 -11.38
CA LEU A 124 -3.79 10.60 -11.21
C LEU A 124 -2.26 10.54 -11.19
N GLN A 125 -1.69 9.74 -10.30
CA GLN A 125 -0.25 9.47 -10.29
C GLN A 125 -0.01 8.03 -10.73
N ALA A 126 0.65 7.83 -11.86
CA ALA A 126 1.06 6.51 -12.33
C ALA A 126 2.48 6.20 -11.81
N LEU A 127 2.73 4.96 -11.40
CA LEU A 127 4.09 4.50 -11.09
C LEU A 127 4.60 3.60 -12.19
N THR A 128 5.75 3.94 -12.74
CA THR A 128 6.52 3.07 -13.62
C THR A 128 7.80 2.62 -12.90
N MET A 129 8.30 1.43 -13.25
CA MET A 129 9.53 0.89 -12.70
C MET A 129 10.52 0.68 -13.84
N ASP A 130 11.74 1.21 -13.69
CA ASP A 130 12.80 1.00 -14.69
C ASP A 130 13.48 -0.38 -14.55
N ASP A 131 14.37 -0.69 -15.49
CA ASP A 131 15.13 -1.96 -15.52
C ASP A 131 16.03 -2.15 -14.29
N GLN A 132 16.29 -1.10 -13.51
CA GLN A 132 17.05 -1.12 -12.26
C GLN A 132 16.14 -1.22 -11.02
N GLY A 133 14.83 -1.32 -11.20
CA GLY A 133 13.86 -1.43 -10.13
C GLY A 133 13.48 -0.09 -9.49
N ARG A 134 13.92 1.06 -10.02
CA ARG A 134 13.60 2.37 -9.44
C ARG A 134 12.20 2.81 -9.87
N ILE A 135 11.45 3.43 -8.95
CA ILE A 135 10.15 4.01 -9.26
C ILE A 135 10.33 5.38 -9.94
N HIS A 136 9.57 5.59 -11.01
CA HIS A 136 9.35 6.90 -11.61
C HIS A 136 7.85 7.26 -11.53
N PRO A 137 7.48 8.33 -10.80
CA PRO A 137 6.11 8.81 -10.74
C PRO A 137 5.78 9.71 -11.93
N ASP A 138 4.67 9.43 -12.61
CA ASP A 138 4.13 10.22 -13.71
C ASP A 138 2.76 10.81 -13.33
N ASN A 139 2.67 12.14 -13.30
CA ASN A 139 1.43 12.84 -12.98
C ASN A 139 0.58 13.06 -14.24
N ILE A 140 -0.62 12.48 -14.25
CA ILE A 140 -1.61 12.58 -15.33
C ILE A 140 -2.78 13.42 -14.82
N ARG A 141 -3.04 14.55 -15.47
CA ARG A 141 -4.16 15.44 -15.13
C ARG A 141 -5.27 15.33 -16.17
N ILE A 142 -6.49 15.08 -15.73
CA ILE A 142 -7.67 14.94 -16.57
C ILE A 142 -8.67 16.03 -16.17
N LYS A 143 -8.99 16.92 -17.10
CA LYS A 143 -10.13 17.84 -16.91
C LYS A 143 -11.43 17.08 -17.18
N VAL A 144 -12.35 17.14 -16.24
CA VAL A 144 -13.69 16.59 -16.42
C VAL A 144 -14.57 17.75 -16.86
N GLU A 145 -14.88 17.80 -18.16
CA GLU A 145 -15.91 18.74 -18.64
C GLU A 145 -17.25 18.31 -18.05
N SER A 146 -17.93 19.25 -17.38
CA SER A 146 -19.28 19.09 -16.83
C SER A 146 -20.34 19.07 -17.93
#